data_AF-A0A952EXL5-F1
#
_entry.id   AF-A0A952EXL5-F1
#
_cell.length_a   1.000
_cell.length_b   1.000
_cell.length_c   1.000
_cell.angle_alpha   90.00
_cell.angle_beta   90.00
_cell.angle_gamma   90.00
#
_symmetry.space_group_name_H-M   'P 1'
#
loop_
_entity.id
_entity.type
_entity.pdbx_description
1 polymer ?
#
loop_
_entity_poly.entity_id
_entity_poly.type
_entity_poly.pdbx_seq_one_letter_code
_entity_poly.pdbx_strand_id
1 'polypeptide(L)'
;MDRGRRARRDRWGGGIPTDVFDVAGVEVLVERLRRVLEVMVGDPGARVSSVDVLDVVEYARLDGWANRAVLSEPVATAVSVPAVFGEHVARAAEAVAISCEGRSMTYGELDEASNRLAHLLIGLGAGPGERVGLLLNRSAEAVVAMLGVLKTGAAYVPLDPGHPDARIGFVLGDAAPVAVVSTAQLGARLGADVVVVDVDDPAIAAQPSTGLAVPSAEDIAYLIYTSGTTGTPKGVAVTHRNVMRLLDVLDGELELSSGQVWSQCHSLAFDFSVWEIFGALLHGGRLVVVPDSVVRSPEDLHALLVGEQVNVLSQTPSAFYALQTADALQPERGQQLKLETVVFGGEALEPQRLRPWLGSHPGLPRMINMYGITETTVHASFREIVDGDVDSAVSPIGVPLADLGFFVLDQWLRPVPAGVVGELYVAGGGLACGYVGRSDLTASRFVACP
;
A
#
# COMPACT_ATOMS: atom_id res chain seq x y z
N MET A 1 59.70 -43.18 18.82
CA MET A 1 59.46 -42.36 20.03
C MET A 1 59.28 -40.92 19.55
N ASP A 2 58.17 -40.59 18.90
CA ASP A 2 56.77 -40.56 19.35
C ASP A 2 56.45 -39.34 20.24
N ARG A 3 55.63 -38.44 19.65
CA ARG A 3 54.70 -37.44 20.22
C ARG A 3 55.29 -36.30 21.08
N GLY A 4 54.92 -35.03 20.92
CA GLY A 4 53.89 -34.41 20.10
C GLY A 4 53.72 -32.96 20.58
N ARG A 5 53.87 -31.99 19.67
CA ARG A 5 53.51 -30.58 19.95
C ARG A 5 51.99 -30.52 20.08
N ARG A 6 51.50 -30.35 21.31
CA ARG A 6 50.09 -30.01 21.55
C ARG A 6 49.85 -28.59 21.03
N ALA A 7 49.05 -28.48 19.97
CA ALA A 7 48.34 -27.26 19.64
C ALA A 7 47.52 -26.84 20.87
N ARG A 8 47.81 -25.65 21.42
CA ARG A 8 46.89 -25.00 22.36
C ARG A 8 45.65 -24.61 21.56
N ARG A 9 44.55 -25.34 21.76
CA ARG A 9 43.22 -24.83 21.43
C ARG A 9 42.91 -23.77 22.47
N ASP A 10 42.88 -22.52 22.06
CA ASP A 10 42.39 -21.44 22.91
C ASP A 10 40.89 -21.67 23.15
N ARG A 11 40.55 -22.14 24.35
CA ARG A 11 39.16 -22.24 24.80
C ARG A 11 38.74 -20.87 25.30
N TRP A 12 37.88 -20.22 24.53
CA TRP A 12 37.15 -19.05 24.97
C TRP A 12 36.01 -19.53 25.87
N GLY A 13 36.09 -19.18 27.16
CA GLY A 13 35.08 -19.48 28.17
C GLY A 13 34.59 -18.19 28.81
N GLY A 14 33.72 -17.47 28.11
CA GLY A 14 32.86 -16.46 28.71
C GLY A 14 31.52 -17.11 29.04
N GLY A 15 31.06 -17.01 30.29
CA GLY A 15 29.71 -17.46 30.64
C GLY A 15 28.70 -16.59 29.92
N ILE A 16 27.93 -17.19 29.01
CA ILE A 16 26.87 -16.51 28.26
C ILE A 16 25.55 -16.82 28.97
N PRO A 17 24.72 -15.81 29.28
CA PRO A 17 23.40 -16.02 29.85
C PRO A 17 22.53 -16.85 28.89
N THR A 18 22.11 -18.05 29.32
CA THR A 18 21.32 -19.01 28.51
C THR A 18 19.85 -18.61 28.36
N ASP A 19 19.43 -17.58 29.08
CA ASP A 19 18.12 -16.91 28.93
C ASP A 19 18.09 -15.95 27.72
N VAL A 20 19.26 -15.60 27.15
CA VAL A 20 19.39 -14.67 26.02
C VAL A 20 19.92 -15.35 24.76
N PHE A 21 20.82 -16.34 24.88
CA PHE A 21 21.40 -17.04 23.74
C PHE A 21 21.24 -18.56 23.88
N ASP A 22 20.75 -19.19 22.81
CA ASP A 22 20.82 -20.63 22.66
C ASP A 22 22.22 -21.08 22.19
N VAL A 23 22.49 -22.38 22.29
CA VAL A 23 23.81 -22.94 21.93
C VAL A 23 24.16 -22.65 20.48
N ALA A 24 23.19 -22.76 19.57
CA ALA A 24 23.38 -22.50 18.15
C ALA A 24 23.77 -21.03 17.88
N GLY A 25 23.11 -20.08 18.55
CA GLY A 25 23.41 -18.66 18.45
C GLY A 25 24.82 -18.32 18.95
N VAL A 26 25.26 -18.95 20.04
CA VAL A 26 26.64 -18.79 20.54
C VAL A 26 27.65 -19.34 19.54
N GLU A 27 27.41 -20.52 18.97
CA GLU A 27 28.31 -21.12 17.97
C GLU A 27 28.46 -20.22 16.73
N VAL A 28 27.36 -19.61 16.26
CA VAL A 28 27.38 -18.63 15.17
C VAL A 28 28.22 -17.41 15.53
N LEU A 29 28.04 -16.83 16.73
CA LEU A 29 28.83 -15.68 17.16
C LEU A 29 30.33 -15.97 17.26
N VAL A 30 30.69 -17.16 17.76
CA VAL A 30 32.09 -17.62 17.83
C VAL A 30 32.69 -17.73 16.42
N GLU A 31 31.95 -18.29 15.46
CA GLU A 31 32.42 -18.41 14.09
C GLU A 31 32.58 -17.05 13.40
N ARG A 32 31.66 -16.11 13.63
CA ARG A 32 31.81 -14.73 13.15
C ARG A 32 33.03 -14.03 13.75
N LEU A 33 33.26 -14.17 15.06
CA LEU A 33 34.46 -13.65 15.70
C LEU A 33 35.73 -14.27 15.12
N ARG A 34 35.73 -15.57 14.84
CA ARG A 34 36.85 -16.27 14.20
C ARG A 34 37.17 -15.67 12.83
N ARG A 35 36.16 -15.41 11.98
CA ARG A 35 36.35 -14.75 10.67
C ARG A 35 37.02 -13.38 10.81
N VAL A 36 36.57 -12.57 11.76
CA VAL A 36 37.17 -11.26 12.03
C VAL A 36 38.63 -11.38 12.43
N LEU A 37 38.95 -12.28 13.36
CA LEU A 37 40.32 -12.50 13.80
C LEU A 37 41.22 -13.03 12.68
N GLU A 38 40.71 -13.92 11.83
CA GLU A 38 41.47 -14.45 10.68
C GLU A 38 41.84 -13.36 9.68
N VAL A 39 40.91 -12.45 9.35
CA VAL A 39 41.19 -11.32 8.46
C VAL A 39 42.19 -10.34 9.09
N MET A 40 42.02 -9.98 10.36
CA MET A 40 42.90 -9.02 11.04
C MET A 40 44.31 -9.57 11.29
N VAL A 41 44.47 -10.88 11.45
CA VAL A 41 45.79 -11.52 11.56
C VAL A 41 46.46 -11.63 10.19
N GLY A 42 45.69 -11.90 9.13
CA GLY A 42 46.19 -11.99 7.75
C GLY A 42 46.59 -10.63 7.16
N ASP A 43 45.87 -9.56 7.51
CA ASP A 43 46.18 -8.19 7.11
C ASP A 43 45.90 -7.20 8.26
N PRO A 44 46.90 -6.88 9.09
CA PRO A 44 46.74 -5.92 10.19
C PRO A 44 46.42 -4.49 9.74
N GLY A 45 46.60 -4.16 8.45
CA GLY A 45 46.24 -2.86 7.88
C GLY A 45 44.80 -2.78 7.38
N ALA A 46 44.10 -3.92 7.30
CA ALA A 46 42.71 -3.96 6.87
C ALA A 46 41.82 -3.19 7.85
N ARG A 47 40.82 -2.50 7.31
CA ARG A 47 39.83 -1.81 8.14
C ARG A 47 38.91 -2.86 8.75
N VAL A 48 38.68 -2.80 10.06
CA VAL A 48 37.68 -3.67 10.73
C VAL A 48 36.31 -3.53 10.05
N SER A 49 35.98 -2.32 9.62
CA SER A 49 34.74 -2.01 8.90
C SER A 49 34.69 -2.58 7.49
N SER A 50 35.70 -3.28 6.96
CA SER A 50 35.62 -3.99 5.67
C SER A 50 35.54 -5.50 5.83
N VAL A 51 35.53 -6.01 7.06
CA VAL A 51 35.40 -7.44 7.32
C VAL A 51 33.95 -7.85 7.13
N ASP A 52 33.76 -8.85 6.27
CA ASP A 52 32.48 -9.53 6.13
C ASP A 52 32.33 -10.59 7.23
N VAL A 53 31.23 -10.50 7.97
CA VAL A 53 30.93 -11.42 9.07
C VAL A 53 30.00 -12.55 8.63
N LEU A 54 29.35 -12.42 7.47
CA LEU A 54 28.45 -13.43 6.93
C LEU A 54 29.24 -14.43 6.08
N ASP A 55 28.82 -15.69 6.10
CA ASP A 55 29.29 -16.67 5.12
C ASP A 55 28.36 -16.77 3.90
N VAL A 56 28.81 -17.55 2.92
CA VAL A 56 28.08 -17.80 1.67
C VAL A 56 26.71 -18.45 1.90
N VAL A 57 26.54 -19.24 2.97
CA VAL A 57 25.26 -19.90 3.29
C VAL A 57 24.30 -18.90 3.91
N GLU A 58 24.79 -18.03 4.79
CA GLU A 58 24.03 -16.91 5.35
C GLU A 58 23.58 -15.96 4.25
N TYR A 59 24.45 -15.59 3.30
CA TYR A 59 24.09 -14.77 2.15
C TYR A 59 23.02 -15.42 1.27
N ALA A 60 23.19 -16.69 0.89
CA ALA A 60 22.19 -17.39 0.07
C ALA A 60 20.81 -17.45 0.76
N ARG A 61 20.80 -17.58 2.09
CA ARG A 61 19.56 -17.56 2.88
C ARG A 61 18.93 -16.17 2.91
N LEU A 62 19.72 -15.12 3.13
CA LEU A 62 19.25 -13.74 3.10
C LEU A 62 18.72 -13.38 1.71
N ASP A 63 19.40 -13.77 0.63
CA ASP A 63 18.96 -13.51 -0.75
C ASP A 63 17.64 -14.23 -1.08
N GLY A 64 17.46 -15.45 -0.57
CA GLY A 64 16.21 -16.18 -0.68
C GLY A 64 15.05 -15.48 0.04
N TRP A 65 15.25 -15.05 1.28
CA TRP A 65 14.23 -14.29 2.04
C TRP A 65 13.97 -12.90 1.47
N ALA A 66 15.01 -12.25 0.96
CA ALA A 66 14.93 -10.95 0.32
C ALA A 66 14.23 -10.98 -1.03
N ASN A 67 13.88 -12.17 -1.55
CA ASN A 67 13.35 -12.35 -2.90
C ASN A 67 14.25 -11.70 -3.97
N ARG A 68 15.59 -11.75 -3.82
CA ARG A 68 16.53 -11.02 -4.70
C ARG A 68 16.37 -11.41 -6.19
N ALA A 69 16.00 -12.66 -6.46
CA ALA A 69 15.88 -13.17 -7.82
C ALA A 69 14.89 -12.36 -8.68
N VAL A 70 13.81 -11.85 -8.08
CA VAL A 70 12.78 -11.08 -8.81
C VAL A 70 13.33 -9.81 -9.45
N LEU A 71 14.41 -9.23 -8.90
CA LEU A 71 15.01 -8.01 -9.41
C LEU A 71 15.66 -8.20 -10.79
N SER A 72 15.88 -9.44 -11.21
CA SER A 72 16.39 -9.81 -12.53
C SER A 72 15.31 -10.31 -13.48
N GLU A 73 14.06 -10.41 -13.03
CA GLU A 73 12.96 -10.90 -13.87
C GLU A 73 12.51 -9.84 -14.87
N PRO A 74 12.11 -10.25 -16.09
CA PRO A 74 11.58 -9.33 -17.07
C PRO A 74 10.29 -8.70 -16.55
N VAL A 75 10.13 -7.42 -16.83
CA VAL A 75 8.89 -6.73 -16.48
C VAL A 75 7.81 -7.15 -17.47
N ALA A 76 6.69 -7.69 -16.95
CA ALA A 76 5.49 -7.90 -17.72
C ALA A 76 4.98 -6.59 -18.35
N THR A 77 4.36 -6.70 -19.53
CA THR A 77 3.69 -5.57 -20.18
C THR A 77 2.50 -5.15 -19.33
N ALA A 78 2.58 -3.96 -18.73
CA ALA A 78 1.49 -3.42 -17.93
C ALA A 78 0.46 -2.73 -18.83
N VAL A 79 -0.80 -2.83 -18.41
CA VAL A 79 -1.93 -2.06 -18.94
C VAL A 79 -2.25 -0.90 -18.00
N SER A 80 -3.09 0.03 -18.44
CA SER A 80 -3.55 1.13 -17.59
C SER A 80 -4.85 0.79 -16.86
N VAL A 81 -5.10 1.49 -15.75
CA VAL A 81 -6.33 1.32 -14.96
C VAL A 81 -7.60 1.49 -15.82
N PRO A 82 -7.73 2.52 -16.68
CA PRO A 82 -8.88 2.63 -17.56
C PRO A 82 -9.04 1.48 -18.57
N ALA A 83 -7.93 0.85 -18.99
CA ALA A 83 -7.98 -0.29 -19.89
C ALA A 83 -8.69 -1.48 -19.25
N VAL A 84 -8.25 -1.88 -18.04
CA VAL A 84 -8.82 -3.03 -17.31
C VAL A 84 -10.23 -2.73 -16.84
N PHE A 85 -10.49 -1.49 -16.40
CA PHE A 85 -11.85 -1.07 -16.07
C PHE A 85 -12.79 -1.23 -17.28
N GLY A 86 -12.35 -0.79 -18.47
CA GLY A 86 -13.11 -0.93 -19.71
C GLY A 86 -13.41 -2.38 -20.10
N GLU A 87 -12.52 -3.33 -19.80
CA GLU A 87 -12.77 -4.76 -20.01
C GLU A 87 -13.94 -5.28 -19.15
N HIS A 88 -14.02 -4.84 -17.89
CA HIS A 88 -15.13 -5.22 -17.00
C HIS A 88 -16.44 -4.54 -17.39
N VAL A 89 -16.40 -3.28 -17.84
CA VAL A 89 -17.57 -2.59 -18.41
C VAL A 89 -18.10 -3.36 -19.63
N ALA A 90 -17.22 -3.77 -20.55
CA ALA A 90 -17.61 -4.54 -21.74
C ALA A 90 -18.18 -5.93 -21.39
N ARG A 91 -17.70 -6.54 -20.30
CA ARG A 91 -18.13 -7.87 -19.85
C ARG A 91 -19.45 -7.84 -19.07
N ALA A 92 -19.65 -6.84 -18.22
CA ALA A 92 -20.71 -6.82 -17.22
C ALA A 92 -21.23 -5.40 -16.90
N ALA A 93 -21.60 -4.63 -17.93
CA ALA A 93 -22.08 -3.24 -17.78
C ALA A 93 -23.23 -3.07 -16.76
N GLU A 94 -24.14 -4.05 -16.65
CA GLU A 94 -25.30 -4.01 -15.75
C GLU A 94 -24.98 -4.44 -14.31
N ALA A 95 -23.77 -4.93 -14.04
CA ALA A 95 -23.37 -5.29 -12.68
C ALA A 95 -23.18 -4.03 -11.82
N VAL A 96 -23.54 -4.11 -10.53
CA VAL A 96 -23.37 -2.99 -9.60
C VAL A 96 -21.90 -2.80 -9.28
N ALA A 97 -21.33 -1.67 -9.69
CA ALA A 97 -19.95 -1.29 -9.43
C ALA A 97 -19.78 -0.60 -8.07
N ILE A 98 -20.72 0.30 -7.73
CA ILE A 98 -20.64 1.12 -6.51
C ILE A 98 -21.98 1.07 -5.76
N SER A 99 -21.94 0.94 -4.44
CA SER A 99 -23.05 1.31 -3.55
C SER A 99 -22.61 2.39 -2.56
N CYS A 100 -23.46 3.40 -2.34
CA CYS A 100 -23.20 4.53 -1.46
C CYS A 100 -24.53 5.06 -0.92
N GLU A 101 -24.72 5.06 0.40
CA GLU A 101 -25.92 5.62 1.08
C GLU A 101 -27.26 5.11 0.48
N GLY A 102 -27.35 3.82 0.17
CA GLY A 102 -28.56 3.20 -0.41
C GLY A 102 -28.79 3.48 -1.89
N ARG A 103 -27.90 4.23 -2.55
CA ARG A 103 -27.85 4.37 -4.01
C ARG A 103 -26.84 3.39 -4.59
N SER A 104 -27.09 2.92 -5.80
CA SER A 104 -26.19 2.04 -6.55
C SER A 104 -25.89 2.60 -7.92
N MET A 105 -24.70 2.32 -8.43
CA MET A 105 -24.27 2.67 -9.78
C MET A 105 -23.69 1.43 -10.45
N THR A 106 -24.11 1.14 -11.68
CA THR A 106 -23.58 0.02 -12.45
C THR A 106 -22.22 0.35 -13.08
N TYR A 107 -21.51 -0.66 -13.58
CA TYR A 107 -20.26 -0.45 -14.35
C TYR A 107 -20.50 0.43 -15.58
N GLY A 108 -21.61 0.23 -16.29
CA GLY A 108 -21.98 1.03 -17.46
C GLY A 108 -22.27 2.49 -17.09
N GLU A 109 -23.05 2.72 -16.04
CA GLU A 109 -23.34 4.07 -15.55
C GLU A 109 -22.05 4.79 -15.11
N LEU A 110 -21.17 4.08 -14.37
CA LEU A 110 -19.89 4.60 -13.90
C LEU A 110 -18.97 4.95 -15.07
N ASP A 111 -18.92 4.10 -16.09
CA ASP A 111 -18.13 4.34 -17.30
C ASP A 111 -18.61 5.58 -18.05
N GLU A 112 -19.91 5.70 -18.27
CA GLU A 112 -20.49 6.84 -18.97
C GLU A 112 -20.29 8.15 -18.22
N ALA A 113 -20.51 8.16 -16.90
CA ALA A 113 -20.33 9.36 -16.08
C ALA A 113 -18.87 9.81 -16.07
N SER A 114 -17.94 8.86 -15.93
CA SER A 114 -16.50 9.16 -15.98
C SER A 114 -16.04 9.57 -17.38
N ASN A 115 -16.60 9.03 -18.47
CA ASN A 115 -16.33 9.48 -19.84
C ASN A 115 -16.77 10.94 -20.03
N ARG A 116 -17.98 11.28 -19.60
CA ARG A 116 -18.51 12.66 -19.70
C ARG A 116 -17.62 13.65 -18.99
N LEU A 117 -17.21 13.34 -17.76
CA LEU A 117 -16.28 14.17 -17.01
C LEU A 117 -14.91 14.26 -17.69
N ALA A 118 -14.38 13.15 -18.22
CA ALA A 118 -13.11 13.13 -18.93
C ALA A 118 -13.12 14.06 -20.16
N HIS A 119 -14.19 14.05 -20.97
CA HIS A 119 -14.33 14.96 -22.11
C HIS A 119 -14.33 16.44 -21.70
N LEU A 120 -15.03 16.78 -20.60
CA LEU A 120 -14.99 18.13 -20.06
C LEU A 120 -13.57 18.52 -19.63
N LEU A 121 -12.90 17.65 -18.87
CA LEU A 121 -11.54 17.89 -18.37
C LEU A 121 -10.51 18.04 -19.49
N ILE A 122 -10.62 17.26 -20.57
CA ILE A 122 -9.78 17.43 -21.77
C ILE A 122 -10.00 18.80 -22.40
N GLY A 123 -11.25 19.28 -22.46
CA GLY A 123 -11.57 20.64 -22.90
C GLY A 123 -10.92 21.74 -22.04
N LEU A 124 -10.60 21.43 -20.77
CA LEU A 124 -9.88 22.31 -19.84
C LEU A 124 -8.35 22.08 -19.86
N GLY A 125 -7.85 21.18 -20.70
CA GLY A 125 -6.42 20.91 -20.88
C GLY A 125 -5.88 19.72 -20.08
N ALA A 126 -6.73 18.88 -19.49
CA ALA A 126 -6.26 17.63 -18.87
C ALA A 126 -5.74 16.65 -19.94
N GLY A 127 -4.60 16.03 -19.66
CA GLY A 127 -3.92 15.07 -20.53
C GLY A 127 -2.66 14.48 -19.88
N PRO A 128 -1.90 13.63 -20.61
CA PRO A 128 -0.64 13.07 -20.12
C PRO A 128 0.33 14.14 -19.62
N GLY A 129 0.84 13.97 -18.39
CA GLY A 129 1.73 14.92 -17.71
C GLY A 129 1.02 16.05 -16.94
N GLU A 130 -0.28 16.22 -17.15
CA GLU A 130 -1.09 17.18 -16.39
C GLU A 130 -1.69 16.56 -15.13
N ARG A 131 -2.17 17.45 -14.25
CA ARG A 131 -2.76 17.09 -12.95
C ARG A 131 -4.15 17.67 -12.81
N VAL A 132 -5.06 16.92 -12.21
CA VAL A 132 -6.38 17.41 -11.81
C VAL A 132 -6.55 17.20 -10.30
N GLY A 133 -6.84 18.27 -9.57
CA GLY A 133 -7.08 18.18 -8.13
C GLY A 133 -8.46 17.62 -7.83
N LEU A 134 -8.60 16.83 -6.77
CA LEU A 134 -9.88 16.31 -6.29
C LEU A 134 -10.12 16.77 -4.86
N LEU A 135 -11.00 17.74 -4.65
CA LEU A 135 -11.41 18.18 -3.31
C LEU A 135 -12.84 17.68 -3.05
N LEU A 136 -12.94 16.41 -2.66
CA LEU A 136 -14.20 15.68 -2.51
C LEU A 136 -14.16 14.84 -1.24
N ASN A 137 -15.32 14.67 -0.60
CA ASN A 137 -15.51 13.61 0.39
C ASN A 137 -15.65 12.26 -0.32
N ARG A 138 -15.58 11.15 0.42
CA ARG A 138 -15.91 9.83 -0.13
C ARG A 138 -17.35 9.84 -0.65
N SER A 139 -17.51 9.55 -1.93
CA SER A 139 -18.81 9.41 -2.60
C SER A 139 -18.65 8.68 -3.94
N ALA A 140 -19.76 8.32 -4.58
CA ALA A 140 -19.72 7.76 -5.94
C ALA A 140 -19.14 8.78 -6.95
N GLU A 141 -19.48 10.06 -6.79
CA GLU A 141 -18.98 11.16 -7.63
C GLU A 141 -17.46 11.33 -7.50
N ALA A 142 -16.88 11.05 -6.33
CA ALA A 142 -15.42 11.05 -6.17
C ALA A 142 -14.75 9.93 -6.97
N VAL A 143 -15.35 8.74 -7.01
CA VAL A 143 -14.84 7.62 -7.83
C VAL A 143 -15.02 7.91 -9.32
N VAL A 144 -16.15 8.51 -9.72
CA VAL A 144 -16.36 9.04 -11.08
C VAL A 144 -15.26 10.04 -11.44
N ALA A 145 -14.91 10.95 -10.52
CA ALA A 145 -13.86 11.94 -10.72
C ALA A 145 -12.48 11.31 -10.90
N MET A 146 -12.12 10.33 -10.05
CA MET A 146 -10.86 9.59 -10.19
C MET A 146 -10.77 8.90 -11.56
N LEU A 147 -11.79 8.11 -11.94
CA LEU A 147 -11.81 7.42 -13.25
C LEU A 147 -11.82 8.41 -14.42
N GLY A 148 -12.58 9.51 -14.31
CA GLY A 148 -12.65 10.54 -15.33
C GLY A 148 -11.30 11.20 -15.58
N VAL A 149 -10.57 11.54 -14.51
CA VAL A 149 -9.21 12.07 -14.62
C VAL A 149 -8.28 11.05 -15.26
N LEU A 150 -8.27 9.80 -14.78
CA LEU A 150 -7.42 8.74 -15.31
C LEU A 150 -7.67 8.49 -16.81
N LYS A 151 -8.92 8.56 -17.27
CA LYS A 151 -9.28 8.42 -18.69
C LYS A 151 -8.73 9.53 -19.58
N THR A 152 -8.39 10.69 -19.03
CA THR A 152 -7.68 11.75 -19.79
C THR A 152 -6.20 11.47 -19.96
N GLY A 153 -5.62 10.55 -19.17
CA GLY A 153 -4.17 10.36 -19.04
C GLY A 153 -3.51 11.32 -18.04
N ALA A 154 -4.26 12.24 -17.43
CA ALA A 154 -3.77 13.08 -16.34
C ALA A 154 -3.72 12.33 -15.01
N ALA A 155 -2.89 12.81 -14.10
CA ALA A 155 -2.83 12.30 -12.73
C ALA A 155 -3.87 12.99 -11.84
N TYR A 156 -4.59 12.25 -11.02
CA TYR A 156 -5.43 12.87 -9.98
C TYR A 156 -4.60 13.22 -8.73
N VAL A 157 -4.95 14.34 -8.08
CA VAL A 157 -4.31 14.82 -6.85
C VAL A 157 -5.39 14.95 -5.77
N PRO A 158 -5.57 13.94 -4.90
CA PRO A 158 -6.60 13.99 -3.89
C PRO A 158 -6.25 14.97 -2.76
N LEU A 159 -7.21 15.81 -2.41
CA LEU A 159 -7.13 16.81 -1.35
C LEU A 159 -8.15 16.46 -0.28
N ASP A 160 -7.70 16.12 0.93
CA ASP A 160 -8.60 15.82 2.03
C ASP A 160 -9.36 17.10 2.48
N PRO A 161 -10.69 17.12 2.42
CA PRO A 161 -11.48 18.25 2.90
C PRO A 161 -11.29 18.55 4.40
N GLY A 162 -10.86 17.57 5.20
CA GLY A 162 -10.51 17.75 6.61
C GLY A 162 -9.22 18.53 6.84
N HIS A 163 -8.39 18.73 5.82
CA HIS A 163 -7.15 19.51 5.95
C HIS A 163 -7.43 21.02 6.03
N PRO A 164 -6.60 21.79 6.76
CA PRO A 164 -6.66 23.25 6.77
C PRO A 164 -6.41 23.84 5.37
N ASP A 165 -7.04 24.99 5.07
CA ASP A 165 -6.92 25.67 3.76
C ASP A 165 -5.47 25.97 3.38
N ALA A 166 -4.61 26.29 4.36
CA ALA A 166 -3.18 26.51 4.11
C ALA A 166 -2.47 25.27 3.54
N ARG A 167 -2.85 24.06 3.99
CA ARG A 167 -2.29 22.80 3.47
C ARG A 167 -2.84 22.51 2.07
N ILE A 168 -4.13 22.74 1.84
CA ILE A 168 -4.75 22.59 0.52
C ILE A 168 -4.09 23.55 -0.48
N GLY A 169 -3.95 24.82 -0.12
CA GLY A 169 -3.28 25.84 -0.93
C GLY A 169 -1.82 25.50 -1.23
N PHE A 170 -1.08 24.93 -0.26
CA PHE A 170 0.28 24.43 -0.51
C PHE A 170 0.29 23.34 -1.58
N VAL A 171 -0.56 22.31 -1.44
CA VAL A 171 -0.61 21.19 -2.39
C VAL A 171 -1.03 21.68 -3.78
N LEU A 172 -2.00 22.59 -3.87
CA LEU A 172 -2.41 23.18 -5.14
C LEU A 172 -1.28 24.01 -5.78
N GLY A 173 -0.51 24.75 -4.99
CA GLY A 173 0.63 25.52 -5.49
C GLY A 173 1.78 24.64 -5.99
N ASP A 174 2.07 23.53 -5.31
CA ASP A 174 3.16 22.60 -5.68
C ASP A 174 2.74 21.67 -6.84
N ALA A 175 1.51 21.14 -6.80
CA ALA A 175 0.98 20.27 -7.85
C ALA A 175 0.53 21.04 -9.10
N ALA A 176 0.13 22.31 -8.98
CA ALA A 176 -0.36 23.18 -10.05
C ALA A 176 -1.33 22.47 -11.03
N PRO A 177 -2.48 21.94 -10.57
CA PRO A 177 -3.41 21.24 -11.44
C PRO A 177 -4.11 22.18 -12.43
N VAL A 178 -4.48 21.65 -13.60
CA VAL A 178 -5.20 22.42 -14.64
C VAL A 178 -6.63 22.77 -14.24
N ALA A 179 -7.23 21.93 -13.38
CA ALA A 179 -8.55 22.13 -12.79
C ALA A 179 -8.65 21.37 -11.46
N VAL A 180 -9.65 21.72 -10.65
CA VAL A 180 -10.03 20.98 -9.45
C VAL A 180 -11.49 20.55 -9.55
N VAL A 181 -11.75 19.25 -9.44
CA VAL A 181 -13.11 18.71 -9.32
C VAL A 181 -13.53 18.76 -7.85
N SER A 182 -14.68 19.36 -7.57
CA SER A 182 -15.20 19.55 -6.21
C SER A 182 -16.72 19.61 -6.19
N THR A 183 -17.33 19.72 -5.01
CA THR A 183 -18.74 20.15 -4.89
C THR A 183 -18.80 21.66 -4.75
N ALA A 184 -19.94 22.30 -5.04
CA ALA A 184 -20.13 23.74 -4.80
C ALA A 184 -19.64 24.22 -3.43
N GLN A 185 -19.94 23.47 -2.37
CA GLN A 185 -19.64 23.84 -0.99
C GLN A 185 -18.15 23.75 -0.67
N LEU A 186 -17.48 22.69 -1.13
CA LEU A 186 -16.04 22.50 -0.91
C LEU A 186 -15.22 23.40 -1.83
N GLY A 187 -15.63 23.56 -3.09
CA GLY A 187 -15.01 24.42 -4.08
C GLY A 187 -14.98 25.90 -3.66
N ALA A 188 -15.97 26.36 -2.89
CA ALA A 188 -16.00 27.71 -2.34
C ALA A 188 -14.82 28.04 -1.39
N ARG A 189 -14.10 27.03 -0.89
CA ARG A 189 -12.87 27.22 -0.10
C ARG A 189 -11.65 27.57 -0.96
N LEU A 190 -11.73 27.34 -2.27
CA LEU A 190 -10.64 27.56 -3.20
C LEU A 190 -10.61 29.03 -3.65
N GLY A 191 -9.41 29.55 -3.91
CA GLY A 191 -9.22 30.90 -4.42
C GLY A 191 -9.74 31.06 -5.86
N ALA A 192 -10.01 32.30 -6.26
CA ALA A 192 -10.57 32.62 -7.58
C ALA A 192 -9.66 32.26 -8.78
N ASP A 193 -8.37 32.01 -8.53
CA ASP A 193 -7.39 31.68 -9.56
C ASP A 193 -7.39 30.18 -9.95
N VAL A 194 -8.20 29.35 -9.29
CA VAL A 194 -8.31 27.91 -9.55
C VAL A 194 -9.57 27.65 -10.38
N VAL A 195 -9.43 26.95 -11.51
CA VAL A 195 -10.59 26.45 -12.27
C VAL A 195 -11.24 25.33 -11.48
N VAL A 196 -12.46 25.55 -11.00
CA VAL A 196 -13.23 24.56 -10.26
C VAL A 196 -14.33 23.99 -11.14
N VAL A 197 -14.39 22.67 -11.24
CA VAL A 197 -15.48 21.92 -11.88
C VAL A 197 -16.36 21.35 -10.77
N ASP A 198 -17.62 21.76 -10.74
CA ASP A 198 -18.60 21.16 -9.84
C ASP A 198 -18.99 19.77 -10.36
N VAL A 199 -19.03 18.76 -9.50
CA VAL A 199 -19.51 17.41 -9.84
C VAL A 199 -20.94 17.40 -10.36
N ASP A 200 -21.76 18.38 -9.97
CA ASP A 200 -23.14 18.57 -10.41
C ASP A 200 -23.28 19.56 -11.58
N ASP A 201 -22.18 20.00 -12.21
CA ASP A 201 -22.22 20.95 -13.32
C ASP A 201 -23.00 20.35 -14.52
N PRO A 202 -24.09 21.00 -14.99
CA PRO A 202 -24.84 20.56 -16.16
C PRO A 202 -23.99 20.44 -17.44
N ALA A 203 -22.86 21.14 -17.52
CA ALA A 203 -21.91 21.04 -18.62
C ALA A 203 -21.28 19.63 -18.72
N ILE A 204 -21.17 18.89 -17.61
CA ILE A 204 -20.73 17.48 -17.62
C ILE A 204 -21.77 16.63 -18.35
N ALA A 205 -23.06 16.77 -18.01
CA ALA A 205 -24.13 16.01 -18.63
C ALA A 205 -24.28 16.28 -20.13
N ALA A 206 -23.83 17.46 -20.60
CA ALA A 206 -23.83 17.84 -22.01
C ALA A 206 -22.66 17.23 -22.82
N GLN A 207 -21.65 16.64 -22.16
CA GLN A 207 -20.52 16.00 -22.85
C GLN A 207 -20.91 14.65 -23.47
N PRO A 208 -20.18 14.17 -24.49
CA PRO A 208 -20.28 12.80 -24.95
C PRO A 208 -19.99 11.79 -23.84
N SER A 209 -20.72 10.67 -23.81
CA SER A 209 -20.40 9.52 -22.95
C SER A 209 -19.53 8.47 -23.64
N THR A 210 -19.10 8.72 -24.88
CA THR A 210 -18.28 7.80 -25.67
C THR A 210 -16.90 7.61 -25.05
N GLY A 211 -16.40 6.37 -25.08
CA GLY A 211 -15.07 6.02 -24.60
C GLY A 211 -13.95 6.84 -25.25
N LEU A 212 -12.87 7.03 -24.49
CA LEU A 212 -11.70 7.80 -24.88
C LEU A 212 -10.54 6.87 -25.26
N ALA A 213 -9.46 7.45 -25.81
CA ALA A 213 -8.23 6.71 -26.05
C ALA A 213 -7.65 6.22 -24.71
N VAL A 214 -7.21 4.96 -24.70
CA VAL A 214 -6.63 4.34 -23.50
C VAL A 214 -5.28 4.99 -23.19
N PRO A 215 -5.05 5.46 -21.94
CA PRO A 215 -3.78 6.07 -21.55
C PRO A 215 -2.67 5.03 -21.41
N SER A 216 -1.41 5.50 -21.43
CA SER A 216 -0.24 4.65 -21.26
C SER A 216 -0.17 4.10 -19.84
N ALA A 217 0.33 2.88 -19.69
CA ALA A 217 0.63 2.32 -18.37
C ALA A 217 1.75 3.09 -17.64
N GLU A 218 2.59 3.81 -18.39
CA GLU A 218 3.69 4.63 -17.85
C GLU A 218 3.23 6.05 -17.45
N ASP A 219 2.00 6.44 -17.78
CA ASP A 219 1.45 7.72 -17.32
C ASP A 219 1.24 7.68 -15.79
N ILE A 220 1.41 8.84 -15.14
CA ILE A 220 1.18 8.98 -13.71
C ILE A 220 -0.33 8.87 -13.45
N ALA A 221 -0.73 7.90 -12.64
CA ALA A 221 -2.13 7.73 -12.24
C ALA A 221 -2.51 8.75 -11.14
N TYR A 222 -1.64 8.92 -10.15
CA TYR A 222 -1.92 9.83 -9.04
C TYR A 222 -0.68 10.43 -8.39
N LEU A 223 -0.91 11.56 -7.71
CA LEU A 223 0.04 12.18 -6.79
C LEU A 223 -0.55 12.23 -5.38
N ILE A 224 -0.01 11.47 -4.44
CA ILE A 224 -0.41 11.55 -3.03
C ILE A 224 0.67 12.29 -2.23
N TYR A 225 0.23 13.30 -1.46
CA TYR A 225 1.11 14.15 -0.68
C TYR A 225 1.31 13.61 0.74
N THR A 226 2.53 13.21 1.06
CA THR A 226 2.91 12.75 2.40
C THR A 226 3.54 13.88 3.21
N SER A 227 3.48 13.79 4.54
CA SER A 227 4.24 14.68 5.43
C SER A 227 5.73 14.40 5.24
N GLY A 228 6.48 15.33 4.61
CA GLY A 228 7.92 15.21 4.52
C GLY A 228 8.59 15.28 5.90
N THR A 229 9.75 14.63 6.06
CA THR A 229 10.55 14.68 7.29
C THR A 229 11.03 16.11 7.63
N THR A 230 11.06 17.00 6.64
CA THR A 230 11.38 18.43 6.76
C THR A 230 10.16 19.28 7.15
N GLY A 231 9.00 18.67 7.34
CA GLY A 231 7.71 19.34 7.62
C GLY A 231 6.99 19.87 6.37
N THR A 232 7.65 19.89 5.21
CA THR A 232 7.04 20.32 3.94
C THR A 232 6.43 19.11 3.22
N PRO A 233 5.14 19.14 2.84
CA PRO A 233 4.53 18.04 2.08
C PRO A 233 5.23 17.82 0.74
N LYS A 234 5.22 16.57 0.26
CA LYS A 234 5.86 16.16 -1.01
C LYS A 234 4.93 15.21 -1.77
N GLY A 235 4.72 15.46 -3.05
CA GLY A 235 3.87 14.62 -3.91
C GLY A 235 4.63 13.39 -4.40
N VAL A 236 4.21 12.20 -4.00
CA VAL A 236 4.72 10.92 -4.51
C VAL A 236 4.01 10.60 -5.82
N ALA A 237 4.77 10.39 -6.90
CA ALA A 237 4.23 10.07 -8.21
C ALA A 237 4.15 8.57 -8.45
N VAL A 238 2.93 8.05 -8.67
CA VAL A 238 2.67 6.63 -8.90
C VAL A 238 2.03 6.43 -10.27
N THR A 239 2.58 5.51 -11.06
CA THR A 239 2.08 5.20 -12.42
C THR A 239 0.89 4.26 -12.40
N HIS A 240 0.16 4.21 -13.51
CA HIS A 240 -0.81 3.14 -13.73
C HIS A 240 -0.20 1.75 -13.61
N ARG A 241 1.00 1.55 -14.17
CA ARG A 241 1.75 0.30 -14.08
C ARG A 241 2.03 -0.12 -12.64
N ASN A 242 2.37 0.81 -11.76
CA ASN A 242 2.57 0.49 -10.34
C ASN A 242 1.27 -0.03 -9.72
N VAL A 243 0.14 0.64 -9.97
CA VAL A 243 -1.17 0.22 -9.45
C VAL A 243 -1.55 -1.16 -9.96
N MET A 244 -1.43 -1.40 -11.27
CA MET A 244 -1.77 -2.70 -11.85
C MET A 244 -0.88 -3.81 -11.31
N ARG A 245 0.42 -3.56 -11.17
CA ARG A 245 1.36 -4.54 -10.64
C ARG A 245 1.05 -4.93 -9.19
N LEU A 246 0.70 -3.96 -8.34
CA LEU A 246 0.24 -4.25 -6.97
C LEU A 246 -0.95 -5.21 -6.99
N LEU A 247 -1.95 -4.93 -7.83
CA LEU A 247 -3.17 -5.72 -7.91
C LEU A 247 -2.93 -7.12 -8.47
N ASP A 248 -2.13 -7.24 -9.55
CA ASP A 248 -1.79 -8.53 -10.17
C ASP A 248 -1.07 -9.46 -9.19
N VAL A 249 -0.17 -8.91 -8.37
CA VAL A 249 0.58 -9.70 -7.37
C VAL A 249 -0.32 -10.18 -6.25
N LEU A 250 -1.29 -9.35 -5.84
CA LEU A 250 -2.20 -9.67 -4.75
C LEU A 250 -3.36 -10.58 -5.19
N ASP A 251 -3.68 -10.64 -6.48
CA ASP A 251 -4.66 -11.59 -7.02
C ASP A 251 -4.33 -13.04 -6.67
N GLY A 252 -3.06 -13.42 -6.83
CA GLY A 252 -2.59 -14.78 -6.51
C GLY A 252 -2.69 -15.14 -5.01
N GLU A 253 -2.66 -14.15 -4.12
CA GLU A 253 -2.67 -14.36 -2.66
C GLU A 253 -4.06 -14.22 -2.03
N LEU A 254 -4.94 -13.41 -2.65
CA LEU A 254 -6.25 -13.04 -2.12
C LEU A 254 -7.43 -13.58 -2.93
N GLU A 255 -7.17 -14.24 -4.07
CA GLU A 255 -8.18 -14.80 -4.98
C GLU A 255 -9.23 -13.73 -5.37
N LEU A 256 -8.75 -12.61 -5.92
CA LEU A 256 -9.59 -11.45 -6.21
C LEU A 256 -10.61 -11.83 -7.30
N SER A 257 -11.88 -11.49 -7.08
CA SER A 257 -12.94 -11.95 -7.99
C SER A 257 -14.14 -11.01 -8.09
N SER A 258 -14.89 -11.16 -9.18
CA SER A 258 -16.08 -10.35 -9.47
C SER A 258 -17.25 -10.58 -8.51
N GLY A 259 -17.17 -11.60 -7.65
CA GLY A 259 -18.19 -11.87 -6.63
C GLY A 259 -17.98 -11.07 -5.35
N GLN A 260 -16.82 -10.42 -5.17
CA GLN A 260 -16.46 -9.79 -3.91
C GLN A 260 -17.07 -8.39 -3.74
N VAL A 261 -17.47 -8.12 -2.51
CA VAL A 261 -17.91 -6.81 -2.03
C VAL A 261 -16.83 -6.20 -1.15
N TRP A 262 -16.35 -5.04 -1.52
CA TRP A 262 -15.26 -4.32 -0.87
C TRP A 262 -15.78 -3.09 -0.17
N SER A 263 -15.16 -2.69 0.94
CA SER A 263 -15.46 -1.43 1.61
C SER A 263 -14.39 -0.38 1.34
N GLN A 264 -14.82 0.87 1.17
CA GLN A 264 -13.96 2.04 1.02
C GLN A 264 -14.08 2.92 2.26
N CYS A 265 -13.13 2.77 3.19
CA CYS A 265 -13.18 3.40 4.51
C CYS A 265 -12.17 4.53 4.65
N HIS A 266 -11.09 4.53 3.87
CA HIS A 266 -9.97 5.45 4.08
C HIS A 266 -10.11 6.73 3.24
N SER A 267 -9.51 7.82 3.74
CA SER A 267 -9.45 9.09 3.02
C SER A 267 -8.87 8.89 1.61
N LEU A 268 -9.43 9.59 0.62
CA LEU A 268 -8.94 9.57 -0.76
C LEU A 268 -7.51 10.13 -0.87
N ALA A 269 -7.08 10.91 0.13
CA ALA A 269 -5.72 11.42 0.23
C ALA A 269 -4.73 10.43 0.86
N PHE A 270 -5.17 9.21 1.16
CA PHE A 270 -4.33 8.11 1.62
C PHE A 270 -4.36 6.98 0.59
N ASP A 271 -3.20 6.42 0.29
CA ASP A 271 -3.03 5.43 -0.79
C ASP A 271 -3.75 4.10 -0.53
N PHE A 272 -4.12 3.81 0.72
CA PHE A 272 -4.98 2.67 1.05
C PHE A 272 -6.34 2.73 0.32
N SER A 273 -6.85 3.93 0.00
CA SER A 273 -8.08 4.06 -0.79
C SER A 273 -7.90 3.59 -2.24
N VAL A 274 -6.68 3.65 -2.78
CA VAL A 274 -6.35 3.16 -4.14
C VAL A 274 -6.55 1.65 -4.19
N TRP A 275 -6.07 0.94 -3.16
CA TRP A 275 -6.28 -0.48 -2.97
C TRP A 275 -7.77 -0.81 -2.83
N GLU A 276 -8.49 -0.11 -1.96
CA GLU A 276 -9.93 -0.35 -1.74
C GLU A 276 -10.74 -0.18 -3.04
N ILE A 277 -10.50 0.92 -3.77
CA ILE A 277 -11.28 1.29 -4.96
C ILE A 277 -10.92 0.40 -6.14
N PHE A 278 -9.64 0.32 -6.51
CA PHE A 278 -9.23 -0.39 -7.71
C PHE A 278 -9.10 -1.90 -7.50
N GLY A 279 -8.87 -2.36 -6.26
CA GLY A 279 -8.99 -3.78 -5.91
C GLY A 279 -10.38 -4.32 -6.22
N ALA A 280 -11.43 -3.57 -5.88
CA ALA A 280 -12.80 -3.91 -6.22
C ALA A 280 -13.09 -3.78 -7.73
N LEU A 281 -12.89 -2.58 -8.28
CA LEU A 281 -13.39 -2.24 -9.62
C LEU A 281 -12.63 -2.94 -10.76
N LEU A 282 -11.35 -3.27 -10.56
CA LEU A 282 -10.53 -3.89 -11.60
C LEU A 282 -10.58 -5.43 -11.57
N HIS A 283 -11.35 -6.01 -10.65
CA HIS A 283 -11.67 -7.45 -10.63
C HIS A 283 -13.17 -7.72 -10.85
N GLY A 284 -13.94 -6.69 -11.20
CA GLY A 284 -15.38 -6.81 -11.47
C GLY A 284 -16.24 -6.89 -10.20
N GLY A 285 -15.68 -6.59 -9.04
CA GLY A 285 -16.38 -6.59 -7.75
C GLY A 285 -17.25 -5.35 -7.54
N ARG A 286 -17.83 -5.24 -6.34
CA ARG A 286 -18.63 -4.08 -5.91
C ARG A 286 -17.92 -3.29 -4.82
N LEU A 287 -17.81 -1.98 -4.99
CA LEU A 287 -17.27 -1.05 -4.01
C LEU A 287 -18.39 -0.42 -3.17
N VAL A 288 -18.37 -0.64 -1.87
CA VAL A 288 -19.24 0.03 -0.90
C VAL A 288 -18.51 1.26 -0.36
N VAL A 289 -18.94 2.44 -0.79
CA VAL A 289 -18.39 3.72 -0.31
C VAL A 289 -18.97 4.03 1.06
N VAL A 290 -18.12 4.01 2.09
CA VAL A 290 -18.55 4.15 3.49
C VAL A 290 -18.47 5.63 3.91
N PRO A 291 -19.59 6.26 4.31
CA PRO A 291 -19.59 7.65 4.75
C PRO A 291 -18.69 7.90 5.96
N ASP A 292 -18.12 9.11 6.06
CA ASP A 292 -17.25 9.54 7.16
C ASP A 292 -17.85 9.34 8.56
N SER A 293 -19.15 9.59 8.71
CA SER A 293 -19.87 9.37 9.97
C SER A 293 -19.91 7.91 10.37
N VAL A 294 -20.07 7.01 9.40
CA VAL A 294 -20.16 5.55 9.62
C VAL A 294 -18.78 4.97 9.92
N VAL A 295 -17.73 5.38 9.19
CA VAL A 295 -16.36 4.94 9.48
C VAL A 295 -15.92 5.26 10.92
N ARG A 296 -16.40 6.38 11.48
CA ARG A 296 -16.08 6.82 12.85
C ARG A 296 -16.95 6.16 13.93
N SER A 297 -17.94 5.37 13.55
CA SER A 297 -18.90 4.71 14.44
C SER A 297 -18.76 3.19 14.29
N PRO A 298 -18.03 2.50 15.17
CA PRO A 298 -17.81 1.05 15.08
C PRO A 298 -19.11 0.24 14.97
N GLU A 299 -20.17 0.66 15.66
CA GLU A 299 -21.48 0.02 15.64
C GLU A 299 -22.20 0.20 14.30
N ASP A 300 -22.14 1.40 13.71
CA ASP A 300 -22.75 1.67 12.41
C ASP A 300 -21.94 1.01 11.29
N LEU A 301 -20.61 1.01 11.39
CA LEU A 301 -19.74 0.27 10.47
C LEU A 301 -20.07 -1.22 10.53
N HIS A 302 -20.16 -1.82 11.72
CA HIS A 302 -20.56 -3.21 11.89
C HIS A 302 -21.93 -3.50 11.23
N ALA A 303 -22.91 -2.61 11.43
CA ALA A 303 -24.22 -2.72 10.81
C ALA A 303 -24.15 -2.66 9.27
N LEU A 304 -23.33 -1.76 8.72
CA LEU A 304 -23.13 -1.60 7.28
C LEU A 304 -22.43 -2.81 6.67
N LEU A 305 -21.38 -3.34 7.32
CA LEU A 305 -20.67 -4.53 6.84
C LEU A 305 -21.60 -5.73 6.70
N VAL A 306 -22.52 -5.91 7.65
CA VAL A 306 -23.57 -6.92 7.57
C VAL A 306 -24.60 -6.56 6.50
N GLY A 307 -25.15 -5.34 6.49
CA GLY A 307 -26.21 -4.95 5.56
C GLY A 307 -25.78 -5.04 4.09
N GLU A 308 -24.55 -4.65 3.79
CA GLU A 308 -23.97 -4.70 2.45
C GLU A 308 -23.26 -6.03 2.16
N GLN A 309 -23.22 -6.98 3.10
CA GLN A 309 -22.56 -8.28 2.94
C GLN A 309 -21.10 -8.15 2.45
N VAL A 310 -20.33 -7.26 3.09
CA VAL A 310 -18.93 -6.98 2.72
C VAL A 310 -18.05 -8.23 2.93
N ASN A 311 -17.22 -8.52 1.93
CA ASN A 311 -16.25 -9.63 1.94
C ASN A 311 -14.84 -9.17 2.27
N VAL A 312 -14.42 -8.01 1.74
CA VAL A 312 -13.07 -7.47 1.93
C VAL A 312 -13.12 -6.14 2.66
N LEU A 313 -12.43 -6.10 3.81
CA LEU A 313 -12.34 -4.94 4.68
C LEU A 313 -10.88 -4.55 4.88
N SER A 314 -10.54 -3.31 4.57
CA SER A 314 -9.25 -2.74 4.94
C SER A 314 -9.41 -1.86 6.17
N GLN A 315 -8.55 -1.99 7.18
CA GLN A 315 -8.59 -1.19 8.41
C GLN A 315 -7.19 -0.93 8.97
N THR A 316 -7.05 0.18 9.69
CA THR A 316 -5.95 0.30 10.66
C THR A 316 -6.21 -0.64 11.84
N PRO A 317 -5.16 -1.23 12.45
CA PRO A 317 -5.30 -2.01 13.68
C PRO A 317 -6.19 -1.34 14.73
N SER A 318 -5.96 -0.06 15.03
CA SER A 318 -6.73 0.68 16.04
C SER A 318 -8.24 0.74 15.73
N ALA A 319 -8.61 1.01 14.47
CA ALA A 319 -10.01 1.06 14.06
C ALA A 319 -10.67 -0.32 14.10
N PHE A 320 -9.95 -1.37 13.70
CA PHE A 320 -10.46 -2.73 13.77
C PHE A 320 -10.69 -3.20 15.21
N TYR A 321 -9.84 -2.82 16.17
CA TYR A 321 -10.08 -3.18 17.57
C TYR A 321 -11.36 -2.56 18.14
N ALA A 322 -11.73 -1.36 17.67
CA ALA A 322 -13.00 -0.75 18.01
C ALA A 322 -14.18 -1.53 17.38
N LEU A 323 -14.05 -1.94 16.11
CA LEU A 323 -15.02 -2.80 15.43
C LEU A 323 -15.21 -4.15 16.13
N GLN A 324 -14.12 -4.82 16.51
CA GLN A 324 -14.14 -6.06 17.28
C GLN A 324 -14.92 -5.90 18.60
N THR A 325 -14.82 -4.73 19.24
CA THR A 325 -15.57 -4.45 20.47
C THR A 325 -17.07 -4.33 20.18
N ALA A 326 -17.45 -3.62 19.11
CA ALA A 326 -18.85 -3.50 18.69
C ALA A 326 -19.47 -4.85 18.27
N ASP A 327 -18.68 -5.69 17.59
CA ASP A 327 -19.06 -7.05 17.22
C ASP A 327 -19.34 -7.93 18.46
N ALA A 328 -18.42 -7.92 19.44
CA ALA A 328 -18.57 -8.70 20.67
C ALA A 328 -19.82 -8.31 21.50
N LEU A 329 -20.28 -7.06 21.38
CA LEU A 329 -21.51 -6.58 22.00
C LEU A 329 -22.78 -7.02 21.25
N GLN A 330 -22.67 -7.48 20.00
CA GLN A 330 -23.78 -7.85 19.13
C GLN A 330 -23.53 -9.20 18.40
N PRO A 331 -23.36 -10.31 19.14
CA PRO A 331 -22.93 -11.58 18.57
C PRO A 331 -23.87 -12.16 17.51
N GLU A 332 -25.19 -11.93 17.63
CA GLU A 332 -26.16 -12.37 16.62
C GLU A 332 -25.99 -11.64 15.28
N ARG A 333 -25.53 -10.40 15.31
CA ARG A 333 -25.20 -9.62 14.12
C ARG A 333 -23.83 -10.04 13.58
N GLY A 334 -22.85 -10.28 14.45
CA GLY A 334 -21.52 -10.78 14.06
C GLY A 334 -21.59 -12.06 13.23
N GLN A 335 -22.47 -13.00 13.62
CA GLN A 335 -22.72 -14.24 12.86
C GLN A 335 -23.25 -14.02 11.43
N GLN A 336 -23.72 -12.81 11.09
CA GLN A 336 -24.22 -12.46 9.76
C GLN A 336 -23.15 -11.80 8.89
N LEU A 337 -21.95 -11.52 9.43
CA LEU A 337 -20.83 -11.01 8.65
C LEU A 337 -20.42 -11.99 7.55
N LYS A 338 -20.06 -11.44 6.40
CA LYS A 338 -19.55 -12.17 5.23
C LYS A 338 -18.10 -11.86 4.92
N LEU A 339 -17.38 -11.31 5.90
CA LEU A 339 -15.96 -11.02 5.75
C LEU A 339 -15.20 -12.31 5.45
N GLU A 340 -14.51 -12.31 4.33
CA GLU A 340 -13.60 -13.35 3.90
C GLU A 340 -12.16 -12.94 4.20
N THR A 341 -11.86 -11.63 4.08
CA THR A 341 -10.52 -11.08 4.32
C THR A 341 -10.60 -9.74 5.05
N VAL A 342 -9.77 -9.58 6.07
CA VAL A 342 -9.46 -8.29 6.70
C VAL A 342 -7.99 -7.96 6.47
N VAL A 343 -7.73 -6.83 5.82
CA VAL A 343 -6.40 -6.32 5.54
C VAL A 343 -6.06 -5.20 6.54
N PHE A 344 -4.98 -5.38 7.28
CA PHE A 344 -4.41 -4.40 8.19
C PHE A 344 -3.27 -3.64 7.52
N GLY A 345 -3.19 -2.34 7.79
CA GLY A 345 -2.09 -1.50 7.34
C GLY A 345 -2.04 -0.16 8.06
N GLY A 346 -0.99 0.61 7.82
CA GLY A 346 -0.83 1.98 8.34
C GLY A 346 -0.39 2.08 9.81
N GLU A 347 -0.54 1.03 10.63
CA GLU A 347 -0.04 0.98 12.00
C GLU A 347 0.57 -0.40 12.30
N ALA A 348 1.37 -0.49 13.37
CA ALA A 348 1.83 -1.78 13.86
C ALA A 348 0.64 -2.59 14.42
N LEU A 349 0.37 -3.75 13.84
CA LEU A 349 -0.61 -4.69 14.34
C LEU A 349 -0.12 -5.37 15.63
N GLU A 350 -0.96 -5.47 16.65
CA GLU A 350 -0.73 -6.30 17.84
C GLU A 350 -1.55 -7.61 17.71
N PRO A 351 -0.95 -8.73 17.26
CA PRO A 351 -1.73 -9.95 16.98
C PRO A 351 -2.48 -10.47 18.20
N GLN A 352 -1.91 -10.33 19.41
CA GLN A 352 -2.53 -10.77 20.66
C GLN A 352 -3.95 -10.19 20.88
N ARG A 353 -4.21 -8.99 20.36
CA ARG A 353 -5.50 -8.30 20.50
C ARG A 353 -6.59 -8.88 19.62
N LEU A 354 -6.23 -9.69 18.62
CA LEU A 354 -7.15 -10.38 17.70
C LEU A 354 -7.72 -11.69 18.29
N ARG A 355 -7.18 -12.19 19.43
CA ARG A 355 -7.68 -13.43 20.06
C ARG A 355 -9.19 -13.48 20.26
N PRO A 356 -9.86 -12.41 20.76
CA PRO A 356 -11.30 -12.45 20.95
C PRO A 356 -12.03 -12.60 19.60
N TRP A 357 -11.59 -11.90 18.56
CA TRP A 357 -12.18 -12.03 17.23
C TRP A 357 -12.01 -13.43 16.67
N LEU A 358 -10.79 -13.99 16.69
CA LEU A 358 -10.52 -15.33 16.16
C LEU A 358 -11.32 -16.41 16.91
N GLY A 359 -11.58 -16.20 18.21
CA GLY A 359 -12.44 -17.07 19.00
C GLY A 359 -13.93 -16.99 18.60
N SER A 360 -14.44 -15.80 18.30
CA SER A 360 -15.84 -15.57 17.88
C SER A 360 -16.10 -15.94 16.42
N HIS A 361 -15.08 -15.84 15.57
CA HIS A 361 -15.15 -16.06 14.13
C HIS A 361 -14.11 -17.11 13.70
N PRO A 362 -14.36 -18.40 13.96
CA PRO A 362 -13.42 -19.46 13.60
C PRO A 362 -13.34 -19.64 12.08
N GLY A 363 -12.13 -19.67 11.55
CA GLY A 363 -11.82 -19.97 10.15
C GLY A 363 -11.81 -18.75 9.22
N LEU A 364 -12.83 -17.89 9.27
CA LEU A 364 -12.91 -16.66 8.47
C LEU A 364 -13.29 -15.46 9.33
N PRO A 365 -12.89 -14.24 8.96
CA PRO A 365 -12.04 -13.88 7.82
C PRO A 365 -10.55 -14.23 8.01
N ARG A 366 -9.82 -14.35 6.90
CA ARG A 366 -8.35 -14.32 6.89
C ARG A 366 -7.87 -12.96 7.40
N MET A 367 -6.90 -12.99 8.31
CA MET A 367 -6.34 -11.80 8.94
C MET A 367 -4.99 -11.49 8.32
N ILE A 368 -4.88 -10.41 7.55
CA ILE A 368 -3.70 -10.15 6.73
C ILE A 368 -3.07 -8.84 7.15
N ASN A 369 -1.86 -8.89 7.68
CA ASN A 369 -1.07 -7.71 7.97
C ASN A 369 -0.19 -7.37 6.76
N MET A 370 -0.41 -6.18 6.20
CA MET A 370 0.41 -5.66 5.11
C MET A 370 1.15 -4.41 5.56
N TYR A 371 2.40 -4.31 5.15
CA TYR A 371 3.21 -3.12 5.35
C TYR A 371 3.56 -2.52 3.99
N GLY A 372 3.56 -1.19 3.92
CA GLY A 372 4.01 -0.43 2.77
C GLY A 372 4.00 1.06 3.11
N ILE A 373 4.64 1.83 2.27
CA ILE A 373 4.59 3.30 2.29
C ILE A 373 4.16 3.79 0.92
N THR A 374 3.80 5.06 0.80
CA THR A 374 3.35 5.62 -0.48
C THR A 374 4.39 5.49 -1.59
N GLU A 375 5.68 5.59 -1.24
CA GLU A 375 6.79 5.41 -2.17
C GLU A 375 6.94 3.97 -2.70
N THR A 376 6.29 2.97 -2.09
CA THR A 376 6.28 1.57 -2.52
C THR A 376 4.94 1.13 -3.10
N THR A 377 4.05 2.08 -3.40
CA THR A 377 2.70 1.83 -3.94
C THR A 377 1.82 1.00 -2.99
N VAL A 378 1.30 1.64 -1.95
CA VAL A 378 0.34 1.09 -0.96
C VAL A 378 0.91 -0.02 -0.07
N HIS A 379 1.20 -1.19 -0.62
CA HIS A 379 1.67 -2.37 0.10
C HIS A 379 2.96 -2.91 -0.52
N ALA A 380 3.86 -3.38 0.33
CA ALA A 380 5.17 -3.90 -0.01
C ALA A 380 5.44 -5.29 0.57
N SER A 381 4.69 -5.72 1.58
CA SER A 381 4.80 -7.05 2.19
C SER A 381 3.44 -7.67 2.50
N PHE A 382 3.46 -8.99 2.68
CA PHE A 382 2.30 -9.81 3.02
C PHE A 382 2.58 -10.70 4.23
N ARG A 383 1.65 -10.70 5.20
CA ARG A 383 1.63 -11.63 6.33
C ARG A 383 0.22 -12.04 6.70
N GLU A 384 -0.12 -13.31 6.50
CA GLU A 384 -1.30 -13.88 7.15
C GLU A 384 -1.00 -14.16 8.63
N ILE A 385 -1.90 -13.72 9.50
CA ILE A 385 -1.84 -13.92 10.94
C ILE A 385 -2.45 -15.28 11.27
N VAL A 386 -1.64 -16.13 11.91
CA VAL A 386 -2.03 -17.49 12.31
C VAL A 386 -2.09 -17.63 13.84
N ASP A 387 -2.62 -18.74 14.34
CA ASP A 387 -2.79 -18.98 15.79
C ASP A 387 -1.50 -18.82 16.61
N GLY A 388 -0.34 -19.17 16.04
CA GLY A 388 0.95 -18.99 16.74
C GLY A 388 1.34 -17.51 16.92
N ASP A 389 0.82 -16.60 16.10
CA ASP A 389 1.19 -15.19 16.13
C ASP A 389 0.54 -14.46 17.30
N VAL A 390 -0.65 -14.89 17.72
CA VAL A 390 -1.35 -14.26 18.84
C VAL A 390 -0.69 -14.55 20.19
N ASP A 391 0.23 -15.51 20.26
CA ASP A 391 1.08 -15.81 21.41
C ASP A 391 2.36 -14.95 21.48
N SER A 392 2.64 -14.16 20.45
CA SER A 392 3.82 -13.29 20.34
C SER A 392 3.47 -11.81 20.51
N ALA A 393 4.40 -11.02 21.06
CA ALA A 393 4.26 -9.56 21.15
C ALA A 393 4.86 -8.83 19.93
N VAL A 394 5.33 -9.57 18.93
CA VAL A 394 5.90 -9.01 17.71
C VAL A 394 4.78 -8.61 16.75
N SER A 395 4.98 -7.51 16.02
CA SER A 395 4.14 -7.13 14.87
C SER A 395 4.81 -7.59 13.58
N PRO A 396 4.48 -8.79 13.05
CA PRO A 396 5.14 -9.30 11.86
C PRO A 396 4.60 -8.62 10.60
N ILE A 397 5.48 -8.07 9.77
CA ILE A 397 5.12 -7.54 8.45
C ILE A 397 5.23 -8.59 7.33
N GLY A 398 5.81 -9.76 7.63
CA GLY A 398 5.88 -10.90 6.72
C GLY A 398 7.03 -10.84 5.72
N VAL A 399 6.74 -11.27 4.49
CA VAL A 399 7.70 -11.38 3.37
C VAL A 399 7.40 -10.29 2.33
N PRO A 400 8.39 -9.87 1.52
CA PRO A 400 8.12 -8.96 0.40
C PRO A 400 7.02 -9.53 -0.51
N LEU A 401 6.23 -8.65 -1.12
CA LEU A 401 5.35 -9.03 -2.22
C LEU A 401 6.16 -9.67 -3.34
N ALA A 402 5.51 -10.54 -4.13
CA ALA A 402 6.19 -11.40 -5.10
C ALA A 402 7.04 -10.63 -6.12
N ASP A 403 6.71 -9.37 -6.38
CA ASP A 403 7.36 -8.50 -7.36
C ASP A 403 8.43 -7.55 -6.76
N LEU A 404 8.65 -7.66 -5.46
CA LEU A 404 9.54 -6.82 -4.64
C LEU A 404 10.61 -7.66 -3.94
N GLY A 405 11.71 -6.99 -3.60
CA GLY A 405 12.75 -7.52 -2.74
C GLY A 405 13.01 -6.64 -1.52
N PHE A 406 13.27 -7.28 -0.39
CA PHE A 406 13.51 -6.65 0.91
C PHE A 406 14.94 -6.88 1.39
N PHE A 407 15.66 -5.79 1.66
CA PHE A 407 17.02 -5.86 2.19
C PHE A 407 17.09 -5.14 3.52
N VAL A 408 17.50 -5.84 4.57
CA VAL A 408 17.79 -5.21 5.86
C VAL A 408 19.28 -4.91 5.89
N LEU A 409 19.63 -3.63 5.82
CA LEU A 409 21.00 -3.16 5.63
C LEU A 409 21.51 -2.37 6.83
N ASP A 410 22.83 -2.36 7.03
CA ASP A 410 23.50 -1.46 7.95
C ASP A 410 23.79 -0.08 7.31
N GLN A 411 24.40 0.82 8.08
CA GLN A 411 24.79 2.17 7.64
C GLN A 411 25.82 2.21 6.50
N TRP A 412 26.40 1.07 6.11
CA TRP A 412 27.32 0.92 4.98
C TRP A 412 26.67 0.17 3.81
N LEU A 413 25.35 0.02 3.81
CA LEU A 413 24.55 -0.70 2.80
C LEU A 413 24.89 -2.19 2.70
N ARG A 414 25.27 -2.82 3.81
CA ARG A 414 25.55 -4.26 3.85
C ARG A 414 24.44 -5.03 4.54
N PRO A 415 24.11 -6.24 4.05
CA PRO A 415 23.12 -7.08 4.71
C PRO A 415 23.49 -7.35 6.17
N VAL A 416 22.55 -7.10 7.07
CA VAL A 416 22.71 -7.46 8.48
C VAL A 416 22.38 -8.94 8.68
N PRO A 417 23.01 -9.61 9.65
CA PRO A 417 22.64 -10.98 9.96
C PRO A 417 21.21 -11.11 10.50
N ALA A 418 20.62 -12.29 10.31
CA ALA A 418 19.30 -12.61 10.87
C ALA A 418 19.23 -12.31 12.38
N GLY A 419 18.18 -11.61 12.81
CA GLY A 419 17.98 -11.19 14.20
C GLY A 419 18.68 -9.88 14.59
N VAL A 420 19.51 -9.31 13.73
CA VAL A 420 20.12 -7.98 13.94
C VAL A 420 19.23 -6.92 13.30
N VAL A 421 19.03 -5.81 14.01
CA VAL A 421 18.26 -4.67 13.51
C VAL A 421 19.08 -3.90 12.48
N GLY A 422 18.47 -3.58 11.34
CA GLY A 422 19.00 -2.68 10.31
C GLY A 422 17.89 -1.86 9.67
N GLU A 423 18.23 -1.05 8.68
CA GLU A 423 17.28 -0.27 7.90
C GLU A 423 16.70 -1.13 6.76
N LEU A 424 15.38 -1.10 6.59
CA LEU A 424 14.70 -1.85 5.54
C LEU A 424 14.72 -1.05 4.23
N TYR A 425 15.29 -1.65 3.19
CA TYR A 425 15.28 -1.17 1.81
C TYR A 425 14.35 -2.05 0.98
N VAL A 426 13.51 -1.40 0.17
CA VAL A 426 12.60 -2.05 -0.77
C VAL A 426 13.09 -1.81 -2.19
N ALA A 427 13.17 -2.86 -3.00
CA ALA A 427 13.55 -2.79 -4.40
C ALA A 427 12.54 -3.54 -5.26
N GLY A 428 12.37 -3.15 -6.53
CA GLY A 428 11.51 -3.86 -7.48
C GLY A 428 10.49 -2.97 -8.16
N GLY A 429 9.48 -3.59 -8.78
CA GLY A 429 8.56 -2.90 -9.69
C GLY A 429 7.41 -2.13 -9.01
N GLY A 430 7.20 -2.31 -7.71
CA GLY A 430 6.24 -1.54 -6.91
C GLY A 430 6.74 -0.14 -6.51
N LEU A 431 8.00 0.21 -6.78
CA LEU A 431 8.53 1.54 -6.44
C LEU A 431 7.87 2.64 -7.28
N ALA A 432 7.48 3.73 -6.60
CA ALA A 432 6.99 4.96 -7.20
C ALA A 432 8.10 5.66 -8.02
N CYS A 433 7.72 6.60 -8.89
CA CYS A 433 8.68 7.37 -9.70
C CYS A 433 9.57 8.30 -8.86
N GLY A 434 9.14 8.62 -7.63
CA GLY A 434 9.82 9.56 -6.74
C GLY A 434 8.93 10.74 -6.35
N TYR A 435 9.57 11.83 -5.93
CA TYR A 435 8.90 13.05 -5.50
C TYR A 435 8.88 14.09 -6.62
N VAL A 436 7.69 14.53 -7.02
CA VAL A 436 7.50 15.51 -8.10
C VAL A 436 8.25 16.80 -7.78
N GLY A 437 9.07 17.27 -8.72
CA GLY A 437 9.81 18.53 -8.58
C GLY A 437 10.83 18.57 -7.44
N ARG A 438 11.24 17.42 -6.88
CA ARG A 438 12.21 17.31 -5.77
C ARG A 438 13.26 16.24 -6.07
N SER A 439 14.14 16.51 -7.03
CA SER A 439 15.16 15.56 -7.49
C SER A 439 16.22 15.23 -6.43
N ASP A 440 16.56 16.20 -5.58
CA ASP A 440 17.45 16.04 -4.43
C ASP A 440 16.90 15.03 -3.41
N LEU A 441 15.63 15.20 -3.03
CA LEU A 441 14.96 14.31 -2.09
C LEU A 441 14.76 12.92 -2.72
N THR A 442 14.38 12.87 -4.00
CA THR A 442 14.25 11.62 -4.74
C THR A 442 15.58 10.86 -4.75
N ALA A 443 16.69 11.49 -5.12
CA ALA A 443 18.01 10.85 -5.14
C ALA A 443 18.49 10.39 -3.74
N SER A 444 18.01 11.03 -2.67
CA SER A 444 18.35 10.63 -1.29
C SER A 444 17.56 9.43 -0.76
N ARG A 445 16.40 9.12 -1.35
CA ARG A 445 15.48 8.06 -0.88
C ARG A 445 15.35 6.89 -1.87
N PHE A 446 15.52 7.15 -3.16
CA PHE A 446 15.53 6.18 -4.24
C PHE A 446 16.98 5.99 -4.70
N VAL A 447 17.71 5.18 -3.96
CA VAL A 447 19.14 4.91 -4.20
C VAL A 447 19.34 3.71 -5.12
N ALA A 448 20.53 3.60 -5.72
CA ALA A 448 20.90 2.40 -6.48
C ALA A 448 20.91 1.16 -5.56
N CYS A 449 20.33 0.06 -6.02
CA CYS A 449 20.37 -1.21 -5.31
C CYS A 449 21.82 -1.73 -5.25
N PRO A 450 22.41 -1.94 -4.05
CA PRO A 450 23.79 -2.37 -3.88
C PRO A 450 24.02 -3.85 -4.23
#